data_AF-A0A8H6ERH5-F1
#
_entry.id   AF-A0A8H6ERH5-F1
#
_cell.length_a   1.000
_cell.length_b   1.000
_cell.length_c   1.000
_cell.angle_alpha   90.00
_cell.angle_beta   90.00
_cell.angle_gamma   90.00
#
_symmetry.space_group_name_H-M   'P 1'
#
loop_
_entity.id
_entity.type
_entity.pdbx_description
1 polymer ?
#
loop_
_entity_poly.entity_id
_entity_poly.type
_entity_poly.pdbx_seq_one_letter_code
_entity_poly.pdbx_strand_id
1 'polypeptide(L)'
;MVHNSSSGDLSEWRLKKVAPEDEEGGEVEGDLRNIPDIVVETLELKNQTQYEHHKADPPLLTFRYFLLSVLFVVPGALMDTMNSFRTTSAPYGVLVVQLLSYPLGEWLSQVLPHRDVDLGLFKFSLNPGPWSVKESVLVTLTAASGATGNQGTFGISLAKIFYDIDIPVWACLAFMYGIVWTGYSFGAVARKFVLYDPKFVWPKALMQTSLSGLSRKALEQKA
;
A
#
# COMPACT_ATOMS: atom_id res chain seq x y z
N MET A 1 -48.93 -23.98 -19.49
CA MET A 1 -47.87 -23.65 -20.47
C MET A 1 -47.55 -22.19 -20.32
N VAL A 2 -46.27 -21.89 -20.11
CA VAL A 2 -45.73 -20.63 -19.60
C VAL A 2 -45.63 -19.59 -20.71
N HIS A 3 -46.12 -18.40 -20.43
CA HIS A 3 -45.54 -17.14 -20.90
C HIS A 3 -45.44 -16.23 -19.66
N ASN A 4 -44.26 -15.68 -19.38
CA ASN A 4 -44.05 -14.26 -19.67
C ASN A 4 -42.58 -13.87 -19.49
N SER A 5 -42.13 -13.02 -20.41
CA SER A 5 -40.88 -12.28 -20.41
C SER A 5 -41.05 -11.02 -19.55
N SER A 6 -40.07 -10.66 -18.72
CA SER A 6 -39.89 -9.28 -18.25
C SER A 6 -38.47 -9.07 -17.75
N SER A 7 -37.75 -8.24 -18.50
CA SER A 7 -36.56 -7.44 -18.15
C SER A 7 -36.03 -7.55 -16.72
N GLY A 8 -34.85 -8.16 -16.57
CA GLY A 8 -34.04 -8.06 -15.35
C GLY A 8 -33.51 -6.65 -15.18
N ASP A 9 -34.07 -5.93 -14.23
CA ASP A 9 -33.69 -4.57 -13.88
C ASP A 9 -32.31 -4.56 -13.18
N LEU A 10 -31.37 -3.82 -13.76
CA LEU A 10 -29.99 -3.65 -13.27
C LEU A 10 -29.91 -2.68 -12.08
N SER A 11 -31.03 -2.37 -11.44
CA SER A 11 -31.10 -1.57 -10.22
C SER A 11 -30.88 -2.43 -8.97
N GLU A 12 -31.22 -3.73 -9.01
CA GLU A 12 -31.13 -4.62 -7.84
C GLU A 12 -29.68 -4.95 -7.42
N TRP A 13 -28.73 -5.02 -8.36
CA TRP A 13 -27.32 -5.24 -8.00
C TRP A 13 -26.68 -4.03 -7.31
N ARG A 14 -27.29 -2.84 -7.43
CA ARG A 14 -26.74 -1.59 -6.88
C ARG A 14 -27.20 -1.31 -5.45
N LEU A 15 -28.28 -1.95 -4.99
CA LEU A 15 -28.87 -1.71 -3.67
C LEU A 15 -28.45 -2.73 -2.59
N LYS A 16 -27.74 -3.81 -2.92
CA LYS A 16 -27.20 -4.76 -1.93
C LYS A 16 -25.82 -4.34 -1.39
N LYS A 17 -25.63 -3.05 -1.11
CA LYS A 17 -24.48 -2.54 -0.37
C LYS A 17 -24.94 -1.89 0.93
N VAL A 18 -24.62 -2.60 2.02
CA VAL A 18 -24.37 -2.07 3.37
C VAL A 18 -25.63 -1.59 4.11
N ALA A 19 -26.41 -2.55 4.62
CA ALA A 19 -27.15 -2.39 5.86
C ALA A 19 -26.67 -3.49 6.82
N PRO A 20 -26.46 -3.21 8.12
CA PRO A 20 -26.14 -4.24 9.10
C PRO A 20 -27.46 -4.90 9.50
N GLU A 21 -27.65 -6.15 9.11
CA GLU A 21 -28.64 -7.01 9.75
C GLU A 21 -27.88 -7.94 10.67
N ASP A 22 -27.94 -7.59 11.95
CA ASP A 22 -27.49 -8.41 13.05
C ASP A 22 -28.53 -9.51 13.30
N GLU A 23 -28.01 -10.70 13.58
CA GLU A 23 -28.72 -11.88 14.10
C GLU A 23 -29.57 -12.71 13.11
N GLU A 24 -28.92 -13.65 12.44
CA GLU A 24 -29.23 -15.07 12.65
C GLU A 24 -28.01 -15.93 12.28
N GLY A 25 -27.56 -16.74 13.23
CA GLY A 25 -26.38 -17.58 13.09
C GLY A 25 -26.60 -18.68 12.07
N GLY A 26 -25.75 -18.69 11.03
CA GLY A 26 -25.64 -19.81 10.11
C GLY A 26 -25.40 -19.37 8.68
N GLU A 27 -24.15 -19.01 8.34
CA GLU A 27 -23.55 -19.18 7.00
C GLU A 27 -22.10 -18.63 6.89
N VAL A 28 -21.49 -18.11 7.96
CA VAL A 28 -20.08 -17.69 7.97
C VAL A 28 -19.10 -18.87 8.21
N GLU A 29 -19.58 -19.99 8.77
CA GLU A 29 -18.76 -21.14 9.18
C GLU A 29 -18.27 -22.02 8.00
N GLY A 30 -18.89 -21.90 6.82
CA GLY A 30 -18.57 -22.75 5.66
C GLY A 30 -17.38 -22.26 4.84
N ASP A 31 -17.22 -20.94 4.71
CA ASP A 31 -16.24 -20.32 3.80
C ASP A 31 -14.85 -20.15 4.45
N LEU A 32 -14.81 -20.04 5.78
CA LEU A 32 -13.57 -20.02 6.59
C LEU A 32 -12.91 -21.41 6.69
N ARG A 33 -13.67 -22.50 6.49
CA ARG A 33 -13.24 -23.88 6.74
C ARG A 33 -12.23 -24.44 5.73
N ASN A 34 -12.08 -23.78 4.58
CA ASN A 34 -11.15 -24.15 3.50
C ASN A 34 -10.00 -23.14 3.32
N ILE A 35 -9.84 -22.18 4.24
CA ILE A 35 -8.73 -21.24 4.21
C ILE A 35 -7.49 -21.93 4.78
N PRO A 36 -6.32 -21.85 4.14
CA PRO A 36 -5.08 -22.36 4.71
C PRO A 36 -4.81 -21.75 6.10
N ASP A 37 -4.51 -22.58 7.09
CA ASP A 37 -4.34 -22.17 8.50
C ASP A 37 -3.37 -21.00 8.69
N ILE A 38 -2.31 -20.92 7.86
CA ILE A 38 -1.33 -19.84 7.89
C ILE A 38 -1.94 -18.46 7.64
N VAL A 39 -3.00 -18.35 6.84
CA VAL A 39 -3.69 -17.07 6.58
C VAL A 39 -4.54 -16.68 7.77
N VAL A 40 -5.22 -17.66 8.39
CA VAL A 40 -6.05 -17.44 9.56
C VAL A 40 -5.20 -17.02 10.76
N GLU A 41 -4.03 -17.63 10.93
CA GLU A 41 -3.07 -17.31 11.99
C GLU A 41 -2.43 -15.93 11.79
N THR A 42 -1.96 -15.62 10.58
CA THR A 42 -1.30 -14.33 10.29
C THR A 42 -2.25 -13.14 10.33
N LEU A 43 -3.51 -13.33 9.95
CA LEU A 43 -4.51 -12.27 9.96
C LEU A 43 -5.31 -12.22 11.27
N GLU A 44 -5.08 -13.17 12.20
CA GLU A 44 -5.81 -13.33 13.46
C GLU A 44 -7.34 -13.20 13.28
N LEU A 45 -7.85 -13.71 12.15
CA LEU A 45 -9.27 -13.59 11.75
C LEU A 45 -10.24 -14.25 12.75
N LYS A 46 -9.71 -15.05 13.68
CA LYS A 46 -10.49 -15.78 14.68
C LYS A 46 -11.07 -14.88 15.78
N ASN A 47 -10.50 -13.68 16.00
CA ASN A 47 -11.05 -12.70 16.94
C ASN A 47 -11.76 -11.59 16.15
N GLN A 48 -13.04 -11.81 15.87
CA GLN A 48 -13.96 -10.91 15.15
C GLN A 48 -13.99 -9.48 15.72
N THR A 49 -13.60 -9.30 16.99
CA THR A 49 -13.46 -8.01 17.68
C THR A 49 -12.42 -7.05 17.05
N GLN A 50 -11.51 -7.56 16.22
CA GLN A 50 -10.49 -6.73 15.55
C GLN A 50 -11.03 -5.92 14.36
N TYR A 51 -12.15 -6.33 13.75
CA TYR A 51 -12.80 -5.55 12.69
C TYR A 51 -13.47 -4.27 13.24
N GLU A 52 -14.01 -4.34 14.46
CA GLU A 52 -14.65 -3.21 15.17
C GLU A 52 -13.63 -2.14 15.63
N HIS A 53 -12.39 -2.53 15.90
CA HIS A 53 -11.33 -1.61 16.35
C HIS A 53 -10.80 -0.67 15.23
N HIS A 54 -11.31 -0.78 14.00
CA HIS A 54 -10.92 0.11 12.90
C HIS A 54 -11.49 1.53 13.01
N LYS A 55 -12.27 1.85 14.05
CA LYS A 55 -13.00 3.13 14.18
C LYS A 55 -12.15 4.32 14.66
N ALA A 56 -10.93 4.08 15.13
CA ALA A 56 -9.95 5.15 15.33
C ALA A 56 -8.98 5.12 14.15
N ASP A 57 -9.19 5.98 13.16
CA ASP A 57 -8.23 6.20 12.08
C ASP A 57 -7.12 7.11 12.62
N PRO A 58 -5.95 6.56 13.04
CA PRO A 58 -4.82 7.43 13.32
C PRO A 58 -4.50 8.20 12.04
N PRO A 59 -4.08 9.48 12.12
CA PRO A 59 -3.71 10.24 10.93
C PRO A 59 -2.59 9.51 10.17
N LEU A 60 -2.90 9.10 8.93
CA LEU A 60 -2.00 8.26 8.12
C LEU A 60 -1.01 9.09 7.30
N LEU A 61 -1.41 10.28 6.86
CA LEU A 61 -0.60 11.18 6.04
C LEU A 61 0.10 12.21 6.92
N THR A 62 1.09 11.76 7.69
CA THR A 62 1.91 12.63 8.53
C THR A 62 3.19 13.10 7.83
N PHE A 63 3.78 14.21 8.26
CA PHE A 63 5.10 14.65 7.80
C PHE A 63 6.18 13.65 8.12
N ARG A 64 6.06 12.93 9.25
CA ARG A 64 6.94 11.80 9.58
C ARG A 64 6.90 10.75 8.48
N TYR A 65 5.70 10.41 8.00
CA TYR A 65 5.52 9.54 6.84
C TYR A 65 6.21 10.11 5.58
N PHE A 66 6.03 11.40 5.24
CA PHE A 66 6.69 12.00 4.07
C PHE A 66 8.23 12.00 4.19
N LEU A 67 8.75 12.35 5.37
CA LEU A 67 10.18 12.37 5.65
C LEU A 67 10.81 10.98 5.50
N LEU A 68 10.21 9.97 6.13
CA LEU A 68 10.67 8.58 6.03
C LEU A 68 10.50 8.04 4.61
N SER A 69 9.40 8.39 3.92
CA SER A 69 9.20 8.00 2.53
C SER A 69 10.32 8.52 1.65
N VAL A 70 10.67 9.81 1.73
CA VAL A 70 11.78 10.38 0.96
C VAL A 70 13.12 9.71 1.33
N LEU A 71 13.36 9.49 2.63
CA LEU A 71 14.57 8.84 3.12
C LEU A 71 14.78 7.43 2.55
N PHE A 72 13.72 6.65 2.40
CA PHE A 72 13.82 5.28 1.87
C PHE A 72 13.71 5.22 0.34
N VAL A 73 12.86 6.07 -0.26
CA VAL A 73 12.60 6.08 -1.71
C VAL A 73 13.79 6.61 -2.49
N VAL A 74 14.41 7.72 -2.08
CA VAL A 74 15.48 8.36 -2.87
C VAL A 74 16.69 7.44 -3.05
N PRO A 75 17.27 6.85 -1.99
CA PRO A 75 18.39 5.91 -2.14
C PRO A 75 17.97 4.64 -2.90
N GLY A 76 16.74 4.16 -2.68
CA GLY A 76 16.20 2.99 -3.37
C GLY A 76 16.10 3.20 -4.88
N ALA A 77 15.53 4.32 -5.31
CA ALA A 77 15.40 4.68 -6.72
C ALA A 77 16.75 4.89 -7.41
N LEU A 78 17.73 5.49 -6.70
CA LEU A 78 19.09 5.61 -7.21
C LEU A 78 19.74 4.24 -7.40
N MET A 79 19.61 3.35 -6.41
CA MET A 79 20.16 2.00 -6.48
C MET A 79 19.54 1.19 -7.62
N ASP A 80 18.21 1.27 -7.80
CA ASP A 80 17.50 0.57 -8.87
C ASP A 80 17.86 1.09 -10.27
N THR A 81 17.97 2.41 -10.41
CA THR A 81 18.41 3.05 -11.67
C THR A 81 19.84 2.64 -12.00
N MET A 82 20.74 2.64 -11.02
CA MET A 82 22.12 2.17 -11.22
C MET A 82 22.19 0.68 -11.59
N ASN A 83 21.38 -0.16 -10.93
CA ASN A 83 21.31 -1.58 -11.24
C ASN A 83 20.84 -1.86 -12.67
N SER A 84 19.97 -1.01 -13.22
CA SER A 84 19.49 -1.13 -14.61
C SER A 84 20.60 -1.03 -15.66
N PHE A 85 21.74 -0.39 -15.32
CA PHE A 85 22.91 -0.28 -16.19
C PHE A 85 24.03 -1.27 -15.84
N ARG A 86 23.89 -2.10 -14.80
CA ARG A 86 24.91 -3.06 -14.36
C ARG A 86 24.48 -4.49 -14.64
N THR A 87 25.47 -5.36 -14.88
CA THR A 87 25.24 -6.80 -15.12
C THR A 87 24.95 -7.58 -13.85
N THR A 88 25.38 -7.08 -12.68
CA THR A 88 25.03 -7.64 -11.38
C THR A 88 24.02 -6.72 -10.69
N SER A 89 22.86 -7.27 -10.34
CA SER A 89 21.77 -6.53 -9.70
C SER A 89 21.68 -6.93 -8.23
N ALA A 90 21.70 -5.93 -7.35
CA ALA A 90 21.41 -6.11 -5.93
C ALA A 90 19.97 -5.64 -5.66
N PRO A 91 19.00 -6.56 -5.45
CA PRO A 91 17.60 -6.18 -5.31
C PRO A 91 17.38 -5.36 -4.03
N TYR A 92 16.54 -4.33 -4.14
CA TYR A 92 16.14 -3.51 -3.00
C TYR A 92 15.17 -4.29 -2.10
N GLY A 93 15.59 -4.55 -0.86
CA GLY A 93 14.84 -5.37 0.09
C GLY A 93 13.68 -4.62 0.77
N VAL A 94 12.47 -4.71 0.21
CA VAL A 94 11.27 -4.07 0.79
C VAL A 94 10.99 -4.51 2.24
N LEU A 95 11.27 -5.78 2.59
CA LEU A 95 11.10 -6.27 3.97
C LEU A 95 12.08 -5.60 4.95
N VAL A 96 13.27 -5.22 4.49
CA VAL A 96 14.24 -4.49 5.32
C VAL A 96 13.72 -3.08 5.60
N VAL A 97 13.15 -2.42 4.57
CA VAL A 97 12.49 -1.12 4.76
C VAL A 97 11.35 -1.24 5.75
N GLN A 98 10.55 -2.28 5.65
CA GLN A 98 9.45 -2.53 6.58
C GLN A 98 9.93 -2.68 8.02
N LEU A 99 10.97 -3.50 8.23
CA LEU A 99 11.57 -3.71 9.55
C LEU A 99 12.19 -2.43 10.13
N LEU A 100 12.83 -1.60 9.29
CA LEU A 100 13.48 -0.36 9.72
C LEU A 100 12.50 0.82 9.88
N SER A 101 11.41 0.83 9.12
CA SER A 101 10.43 1.93 9.13
C SER A 101 9.80 2.12 10.52
N TYR A 102 9.57 1.02 11.23
CA TYR A 102 8.96 1.03 12.54
C TYR A 102 9.85 1.66 13.64
N PRO A 103 11.09 1.17 13.91
CA PRO A 103 11.97 1.77 14.92
C PRO A 103 12.42 3.19 14.54
N LEU A 104 12.59 3.50 13.26
CA LEU A 104 12.94 4.87 12.83
C LEU A 104 11.77 5.83 12.98
N GLY A 105 10.53 5.38 12.75
CA GLY A 105 9.34 6.18 13.00
C GLY A 105 9.10 6.47 14.48
N GLU A 106 9.37 5.49 15.34
CA GLU A 106 9.33 5.68 16.79
C GLU A 106 10.45 6.60 17.29
N TRP A 107 11.67 6.47 16.73
CA TRP A 107 12.74 7.42 17.03
C TRP A 107 12.38 8.84 16.57
N LEU A 108 11.79 8.98 15.39
CA LEU A 108 11.35 10.26 14.84
C LEU A 108 10.20 10.86 15.67
N SER A 109 9.31 10.05 16.22
CA SER A 109 8.23 10.52 17.12
C SER A 109 8.77 11.13 18.42
N GLN A 110 9.94 10.68 18.88
CA GLN A 110 10.61 11.21 20.08
C GLN A 110 11.44 12.47 19.80
N VAL A 111 12.02 12.58 18.61
CA VAL A 111 12.87 13.73 18.22
C VAL A 111 12.03 14.92 17.74
N LEU A 112 10.88 14.69 17.12
CA LEU A 112 10.09 15.76 16.51
C LEU A 112 9.22 16.49 17.54
N PRO A 113 9.30 17.83 17.64
CA PRO A 113 8.47 18.60 18.56
C PRO A 113 6.99 18.52 18.18
N HIS A 114 6.13 18.40 19.20
CA HIS A 114 4.66 18.46 19.07
C HIS A 114 4.24 19.90 18.74
N ARG A 115 4.37 20.26 17.46
CA ARG A 115 3.96 21.57 16.94
C ARG A 115 3.05 21.39 15.75
N ASP A 116 1.92 22.07 15.79
CA ASP A 116 1.09 22.29 14.62
C ASP A 116 1.71 23.41 13.80
N VAL A 117 2.15 23.08 12.59
CA VAL A 117 2.65 24.08 11.64
C VAL A 117 1.51 24.45 10.72
N ASP A 118 1.09 25.70 10.85
CA ASP A 118 0.04 26.31 10.05
C ASP A 118 0.70 26.91 8.79
N LEU A 119 0.65 26.18 7.66
CA LEU A 119 1.12 26.65 6.34
C LEU A 119 -0.05 27.30 5.56
N GLY A 120 -0.80 28.18 6.23
CA GLY A 120 -1.90 28.96 5.65
C GLY A 120 -3.10 28.09 5.24
N LEU A 121 -3.06 27.47 4.06
CA LEU A 121 -4.12 26.61 3.53
C LEU A 121 -4.04 25.15 4.03
N PHE A 122 -2.89 24.75 4.58
CA PHE A 122 -2.68 23.41 5.12
C PHE A 122 -2.21 23.50 6.57
N LYS A 123 -3.04 22.98 7.49
CA LYS A 123 -2.67 22.73 8.88
C LYS A 123 -2.10 21.33 8.97
N PHE A 124 -0.85 21.22 9.36
CA PHE A 124 -0.20 19.93 9.52
C PHE A 124 0.47 19.82 10.89
N SER A 125 0.10 18.79 11.65
CA SER A 125 0.65 18.51 12.98
C SER A 125 1.94 17.72 12.86
N LEU A 126 3.11 18.28 13.24
CA LEU A 126 4.39 17.57 13.14
C LEU A 126 4.39 16.24 13.90
N ASN A 127 3.69 16.18 15.02
CA ASN A 127 3.63 15.00 15.85
C ASN A 127 2.22 14.80 16.37
N PRO A 128 1.33 14.15 15.59
CA PRO A 128 -0.07 13.98 15.97
C PRO A 128 -0.29 12.85 16.99
N GLY A 129 0.77 12.21 17.48
CA GLY A 129 0.70 11.14 18.47
C GLY A 129 1.70 10.00 18.25
N PRO A 130 1.61 8.92 19.03
CA PRO A 130 2.53 7.77 18.95
C PRO A 130 2.55 7.15 17.54
N TRP A 131 3.70 6.60 17.16
CA TRP A 131 3.91 6.06 15.81
C TRP A 131 3.06 4.80 15.61
N SER A 132 2.20 4.83 14.58
CA SER A 132 1.30 3.70 14.31
C SER A 132 1.97 2.65 13.41
N VAL A 133 1.64 1.38 13.64
CA VAL A 133 1.97 0.30 12.68
C VAL A 133 1.40 0.60 11.29
N LYS A 134 0.23 1.27 11.23
CA LYS A 134 -0.38 1.70 9.96
C LYS A 134 0.50 2.70 9.21
N GLU A 135 1.16 3.65 9.89
CA GLU A 135 2.09 4.61 9.26
C GLU A 135 3.34 3.89 8.72
N SER A 136 3.87 2.89 9.45
CA SER A 136 5.01 2.07 9.00
C SER A 136 4.70 1.27 7.74
N VAL A 137 3.52 0.66 7.69
CA VAL A 137 3.04 -0.07 6.50
C VAL A 137 2.89 0.88 5.31
N LEU A 138 2.38 2.09 5.55
CA LEU A 138 2.25 3.10 4.50
C LEU A 138 3.62 3.51 3.94
N VAL A 139 4.62 3.79 4.79
CA VAL A 139 6.01 4.08 4.37
C VAL A 139 6.55 2.93 3.53
N THR A 140 6.33 1.69 3.97
CA THR A 140 6.81 0.48 3.26
C THR A 140 6.18 0.36 1.88
N LEU A 141 4.87 0.60 1.77
CA LEU A 141 4.16 0.54 0.49
C LEU A 141 4.67 1.62 -0.47
N THR A 142 4.88 2.83 0.04
CA THR A 142 5.43 3.95 -0.74
C THR A 142 6.87 3.67 -1.16
N ALA A 143 7.69 3.09 -0.30
CA ALA A 143 9.05 2.67 -0.65
C ALA A 143 9.05 1.54 -1.69
N ALA A 144 8.19 0.54 -1.55
CA ALA A 144 8.08 -0.57 -2.49
C ALA A 144 7.71 -0.10 -3.90
N SER A 145 6.86 0.93 -4.00
CA SER A 145 6.43 1.47 -5.30
C SER A 145 7.38 2.55 -5.82
N GLY A 146 7.87 3.43 -4.94
CA GLY A 146 8.67 4.59 -5.30
C GLY A 146 10.16 4.32 -5.50
N ALA A 147 10.72 3.28 -4.87
CA ALA A 147 12.12 2.90 -5.04
C ALA A 147 12.41 2.21 -6.38
N THR A 148 11.40 1.97 -7.22
CA THR A 148 11.58 1.39 -8.55
C THR A 148 11.90 2.48 -9.55
N GLY A 149 12.93 2.25 -10.37
CA GLY A 149 13.36 3.14 -11.44
C GLY A 149 12.27 3.30 -12.49
N ASN A 150 12.12 4.51 -13.01
CA ASN A 150 11.12 4.79 -14.02
C ASN A 150 11.50 4.14 -15.36
N GLN A 151 10.63 3.25 -15.86
CA GLN A 151 10.82 2.52 -17.11
C GLN A 151 10.87 3.43 -18.35
N GLY A 152 10.35 4.66 -18.26
CA GLY A 152 10.49 5.66 -19.32
C GLY A 152 11.95 6.03 -19.63
N THR A 153 12.88 5.77 -18.70
CA THR A 153 14.32 6.02 -18.87
C THR A 153 14.90 5.26 -20.07
N PHE A 154 14.43 4.03 -20.33
CA PHE A 154 14.90 3.23 -21.46
C PHE A 154 14.54 3.87 -22.81
N GLY A 155 13.29 4.32 -22.98
CA GLY A 155 12.85 4.94 -24.22
C GLY A 155 13.59 6.25 -24.51
N ILE A 156 13.79 7.08 -23.49
CA ILE A 156 14.53 8.35 -23.61
C ILE A 156 16.00 8.09 -23.94
N SER A 157 16.63 7.12 -23.25
CA SER A 157 18.04 6.77 -23.49
C SER A 157 18.25 6.21 -24.90
N LEU A 158 17.32 5.39 -25.39
CA LEU A 158 17.35 4.82 -26.73
C LEU A 158 17.23 5.90 -27.82
N ALA A 159 16.32 6.87 -27.64
CA ALA A 159 16.15 8.00 -28.55
C ALA A 159 17.44 8.83 -28.68
N LYS A 160 18.14 9.04 -27.57
CA LYS A 160 19.41 9.77 -27.58
C LYS A 160 20.55 8.98 -28.22
N ILE A 161 20.69 7.69 -27.91
CA ILE A 161 21.83 6.87 -28.37
C ILE A 161 21.70 6.46 -29.84
N PHE A 162 20.51 6.04 -30.27
CA PHE A 162 20.32 5.43 -31.61
C PHE A 162 19.81 6.43 -32.66
N TYR A 163 19.13 7.48 -32.24
CA TYR A 163 18.49 8.44 -33.16
C TYR A 163 19.06 9.85 -33.06
N ASP A 164 19.99 10.12 -32.13
CA ASP A 164 20.60 11.45 -31.90
C ASP A 164 19.55 12.56 -31.68
N ILE A 165 18.38 12.21 -31.12
CA ILE A 165 17.29 13.15 -30.86
C ILE A 165 17.44 13.67 -29.42
N ASP A 166 17.73 14.95 -29.28
CA ASP A 166 17.74 15.65 -28.00
C ASP A 166 16.33 16.13 -27.62
N ILE A 167 15.69 15.37 -26.74
CA ILE A 167 14.39 15.73 -26.16
C ILE A 167 14.62 16.70 -25.00
N PRO A 168 13.89 17.83 -24.93
CA PRO A 168 14.06 18.77 -23.83
C PRO A 168 13.64 18.15 -22.49
N VAL A 169 14.34 18.52 -21.41
CA VAL A 169 14.19 17.91 -20.07
C VAL A 169 12.74 17.91 -19.57
N TRP A 170 12.01 19.00 -19.81
CA TRP A 170 10.61 19.10 -19.37
C TRP A 170 9.71 18.07 -20.06
N ALA A 171 9.97 17.74 -21.34
CA ALA A 171 9.20 16.76 -22.08
C ALA A 171 9.54 15.33 -21.62
N CYS A 172 10.81 15.07 -21.30
CA CYS A 172 11.23 13.82 -20.65
C CYS A 172 10.51 13.61 -19.31
N LEU A 173 10.47 14.65 -18.45
CA LEU A 173 9.76 14.58 -17.18
C LEU A 173 8.26 14.37 -17.36
N ALA A 174 7.62 15.10 -18.29
CA ALA A 174 6.20 14.93 -18.58
C ALA A 174 5.87 13.51 -19.07
N PHE A 175 6.72 12.94 -19.95
CA PHE A 175 6.60 11.57 -20.42
C PHE A 175 6.75 10.56 -19.27
N MET A 176 7.76 10.74 -18.43
CA MET A 176 8.03 9.92 -17.25
C MET A 176 6.88 9.94 -16.25
N TYR A 177 6.27 11.11 -16.00
CA TYR A 177 5.06 11.22 -15.16
C TYR A 177 3.85 10.55 -15.80
N GLY A 178 3.66 10.72 -17.12
CA GLY A 178 2.57 10.11 -17.87
C GLY A 178 2.56 8.58 -17.74
N ILE A 179 3.71 7.93 -17.96
CA ILE A 179 3.85 6.47 -17.82
C ILE A 179 3.40 6.01 -16.42
N VAL A 180 3.85 6.71 -15.37
CA VAL A 180 3.58 6.33 -13.98
C VAL A 180 2.09 6.49 -13.67
N TRP A 181 1.47 7.61 -14.06
CA TRP A 181 0.04 7.85 -13.84
C TRP A 181 -0.85 6.89 -14.64
N THR A 182 -0.49 6.62 -15.89
CA THR A 182 -1.19 5.64 -16.71
C THR A 182 -1.08 4.24 -16.09
N GLY A 183 0.10 3.86 -15.60
CA GLY A 183 0.31 2.58 -14.90
C GLY A 183 -0.56 2.42 -13.65
N TYR A 184 -0.58 3.42 -12.76
CA TYR A 184 -1.44 3.39 -11.57
C TYR A 184 -2.93 3.43 -11.92
N SER A 185 -3.32 4.11 -13.01
CA SER A 185 -4.70 4.14 -13.49
C SER A 185 -5.16 2.76 -13.94
N PHE A 186 -4.36 2.05 -14.73
CA PHE A 186 -4.65 0.67 -15.12
C PHE A 186 -4.68 -0.27 -13.91
N GLY A 187 -3.76 -0.10 -12.94
CA GLY A 187 -3.78 -0.85 -11.68
C GLY A 187 -5.07 -0.64 -10.88
N ALA A 188 -5.57 0.59 -10.81
CA ALA A 188 -6.83 0.92 -10.13
C ALA A 188 -8.05 0.28 -10.82
N VAL A 189 -8.05 0.22 -12.15
CA VAL A 189 -9.10 -0.47 -12.91
C VAL A 189 -9.00 -1.99 -12.71
N ALA A 190 -7.79 -2.56 -12.76
CA ALA A 190 -7.53 -3.99 -12.55
C ALA A 190 -8.05 -4.47 -11.18
N ARG A 191 -8.01 -3.62 -10.14
CA ARG A 191 -8.54 -3.95 -8.80
C ARG A 191 -10.01 -4.39 -8.82
N LYS A 192 -10.82 -3.94 -9.79
CA LYS A 192 -12.23 -4.36 -9.93
C LYS A 192 -12.39 -5.77 -10.51
N PHE A 193 -11.37 -6.28 -11.20
CA PHE A 193 -11.37 -7.60 -11.84
C PHE A 193 -10.71 -8.69 -10.99
N VAL A 194 -9.98 -8.31 -9.93
CA VAL A 194 -9.35 -9.28 -9.02
C VAL A 194 -10.42 -9.95 -8.18
N LEU A 195 -10.60 -11.26 -8.38
CA LEU A 195 -11.40 -12.10 -7.49
C LEU A 195 -10.64 -12.29 -6.18
N TYR A 196 -11.24 -11.86 -5.07
CA TYR A 196 -10.71 -12.09 -3.72
C TYR A 196 -11.24 -13.43 -3.19
N ASP A 197 -10.61 -14.54 -3.60
CA ASP A 197 -10.86 -15.84 -2.96
C ASP A 197 -9.77 -16.10 -1.92
N PRO A 198 -10.11 -16.21 -0.62
CA PRO A 198 -9.17 -16.49 0.47
C PRO A 198 -8.37 -17.79 0.30
N LYS A 199 -8.82 -18.71 -0.56
CA LYS A 199 -8.11 -19.97 -0.86
C LYS A 199 -6.82 -19.73 -1.65
N PHE A 200 -6.75 -18.66 -2.45
CA PHE A 200 -5.56 -18.33 -3.23
C PHE A 200 -4.68 -17.32 -2.48
N VAL A 201 -3.69 -17.85 -1.76
CA VAL A 201 -2.77 -17.06 -0.95
C VAL A 201 -1.68 -16.44 -1.82
N TRP A 202 -1.44 -15.14 -1.62
CA TRP A 202 -0.32 -14.42 -2.22
C TRP A 202 0.87 -14.38 -1.25
N PRO A 203 1.93 -15.19 -1.47
CA PRO A 203 3.00 -15.34 -0.46
C PRO A 203 3.71 -14.03 -0.13
N LYS A 204 3.89 -13.15 -1.13
CA LYS A 204 4.51 -11.83 -0.92
C LYS A 204 3.68 -10.95 0.01
N ALA A 205 2.37 -10.90 -0.19
CA ALA A 205 1.48 -10.13 0.68
C ALA A 205 1.45 -10.72 2.09
N LEU A 206 1.42 -12.05 2.20
CA LEU A 206 1.41 -12.75 3.49
C LEU A 206 2.65 -12.47 4.34
N MET A 207 3.84 -12.41 3.72
CA MET A 207 5.08 -12.06 4.43
C MET A 207 5.03 -10.63 4.97
N GLN A 208 4.50 -9.69 4.18
CA GLN A 208 4.38 -8.28 4.58
C GLN A 208 3.33 -8.09 5.70
N THR A 209 2.20 -8.79 5.64
CA THR A 209 1.19 -8.70 6.71
C THR A 209 1.66 -9.35 7.99
N SER A 210 2.33 -10.49 7.91
CA SER A 210 2.94 -11.17 9.06
C SER A 210 3.96 -10.29 9.78
N LEU A 211 4.86 -9.63 9.04
CA LEU A 211 5.85 -8.72 9.62
C LEU A 211 5.19 -7.52 10.31
N SER A 212 4.13 -6.96 9.73
CA SER A 212 3.37 -5.87 10.35
C SER A 212 2.68 -6.33 11.65
N GLY A 213 2.15 -7.55 11.65
CA GLY A 213 1.57 -8.18 12.84
C GLY A 213 2.60 -8.37 13.95
N LEU A 214 3.83 -8.76 13.62
CA LEU A 214 4.93 -8.84 14.59
C LEU A 214 5.29 -7.48 15.18
N SER A 215 5.41 -6.43 14.36
CA SER A 215 5.65 -5.07 14.86
C SER A 215 4.55 -4.59 15.81
N ARG A 216 3.30 -5.01 15.56
CA ARG A 216 2.17 -4.73 16.45
C ARG A 216 2.27 -5.50 17.78
N LYS A 217 2.56 -6.80 17.76
CA LYS A 217 2.74 -7.57 19.00
C LYS A 217 3.86 -7.00 19.88
N ALA A 218 4.93 -6.51 19.24
CA ALA A 218 6.02 -5.84 19.94
C ALA A 218 5.61 -4.51 20.60
N LEU A 219 4.57 -3.82 20.11
CA LEU A 219 3.98 -2.66 20.79
C LEU A 219 3.19 -3.09 22.02
N GLU A 220 2.34 -4.11 21.87
CA GLU A 220 1.47 -4.60 22.94
C GLU A 220 2.27 -5.13 24.13
N GLN A 221 3.49 -5.64 23.91
CA GLN A 221 4.40 -6.05 24.99
C GLN A 221 5.10 -4.89 25.71
N LYS A 222 5.13 -3.69 25.11
CA LYS A 222 5.78 -2.49 25.69
C LYS A 222 4.80 -1.58 26.45
N ALA A 223 3.50 -1.73 26.20
CA ALA A 223 2.42 -1.01 26.88
C ALA A 223 2.10 -1.67 28.23
#